data_AF-A0A1E7HQ46-F1
#
_entry.id   AF-A0A1E7HQ46-F1
#
_cell.length_a   1.000
_cell.length_b   1.000
_cell.length_c   1.000
_cell.angle_alpha   90.00
_cell.angle_beta   90.00
_cell.angle_gamma   90.00
#
_symmetry.space_group_name_H-M   'P 1'
#
loop_
_entity.id
_entity.type
_entity.pdbx_description
1 polymer ?
#
loop_
_entity_poly.entity_id
_entity_poly.type
_entity_poly.pdbx_seq_one_letter_code
_entity_poly.pdbx_strand_id
1 'polypeptide(L)'
;MANFLLIVWVLNIILFRPIRKILIQRKEKITSLEQNIETSDKEAKEKNEAFDSGIRDARAKGLNEKNVLLNEAAGQEREIIDKINQKAQADLAEVREKIAKDAETVRASLQKEIDTFASAIGEKILGRAV
;
A
#
# COMPACT_ATOMS: atom_id res chain seq x y z
N MET A 1 -53.72 -73.56 -23.70
CA MET A 1 -53.61 -72.47 -22.71
C MET A 1 -52.43 -72.64 -21.74
N ALA A 2 -52.27 -73.78 -21.05
CA ALA A 2 -51.17 -73.97 -20.08
C ALA A 2 -49.75 -73.75 -20.66
N ASN A 3 -49.47 -74.28 -21.86
CA ASN A 3 -48.18 -74.09 -22.53
C ASN A 3 -47.85 -72.60 -22.81
N PHE A 4 -48.85 -71.83 -23.25
CA PHE A 4 -48.70 -70.42 -23.51
C PHE A 4 -48.36 -69.63 -22.24
N LEU A 5 -49.05 -69.91 -21.12
CA LEU A 5 -48.77 -69.27 -19.83
C LEU A 5 -47.37 -69.62 -19.30
N LEU A 6 -46.90 -70.85 -19.49
CA LEU A 6 -45.56 -71.28 -19.10
C LEU A 6 -44.49 -70.52 -19.90
N ILE A 7 -44.66 -70.39 -21.21
CA ILE A 7 -43.74 -69.62 -22.07
C ILE A 7 -43.71 -68.13 -21.68
N VAL A 8 -44.87 -67.52 -21.44
CA VAL A 8 -44.96 -66.13 -20.99
C VAL A 8 -44.23 -65.93 -19.66
N TRP A 9 -44.36 -66.87 -18.73
CA TRP A 9 -43.67 -66.82 -17.43
C TRP A 9 -42.15 -66.92 -17.59
N VAL A 10 -41.66 -67.87 -18.40
CA VAL A 10 -40.23 -68.04 -18.71
C VAL A 10 -39.66 -66.79 -19.39
N LEU A 11 -40.37 -66.24 -20.38
CA LEU A 11 -39.94 -65.05 -21.12
C LEU A 11 -39.90 -63.79 -20.22
N ASN A 12 -40.81 -63.69 -19.25
CA ASN A 12 -40.79 -62.62 -18.26
C ASN A 12 -39.54 -62.64 -17.38
N ILE A 13 -39.11 -63.83 -16.97
CA ILE A 13 -37.92 -64.01 -16.14
C ILE A 13 -36.65 -63.81 -16.95
N ILE A 14 -36.56 -64.43 -18.12
CA ILE A 14 -35.33 -64.45 -18.94
C ILE A 14 -35.13 -63.16 -19.74
N LEU A 15 -36.20 -62.50 -20.18
CA LEU A 15 -36.10 -61.43 -21.17
C LEU A 15 -36.64 -60.10 -20.64
N PHE A 16 -37.92 -60.04 -20.25
CA PHE A 16 -38.57 -58.75 -19.93
C PHE A 16 -37.98 -58.08 -18.69
N ARG A 17 -37.72 -58.83 -17.61
CA ARG A 17 -37.07 -58.31 -16.40
C ARG A 17 -35.65 -57.78 -16.62
N PRO A 18 -34.71 -58.56 -17.19
CA PRO A 18 -33.34 -58.07 -17.38
C PRO A 18 -33.25 -56.92 -18.40
N ILE A 19 -34.04 -56.95 -19.47
CA ILE A 19 -34.07 -55.84 -20.44
C ILE A 19 -34.55 -54.55 -19.77
N ARG A 20 -35.65 -54.59 -19.00
CA ARG A 20 -36.12 -53.41 -18.26
C ARG A 20 -35.07 -52.91 -17.28
N LYS A 21 -34.37 -53.79 -16.57
CA LYS A 21 -33.28 -53.41 -15.66
C LYS A 21 -32.16 -52.67 -16.38
N ILE A 22 -31.71 -53.16 -17.54
CA ILE A 22 -30.66 -52.52 -18.34
C ILE A 22 -31.12 -51.15 -18.87
N LEU A 23 -32.37 -51.03 -19.32
CA LEU A 23 -32.91 -49.76 -19.80
C LEU A 23 -32.98 -48.71 -18.68
N ILE A 24 -33.39 -49.12 -17.48
CA ILE A 24 -33.39 -48.23 -16.29
C ILE A 24 -31.97 -47.81 -15.95
N GLN A 25 -31.02 -48.75 -15.87
CA GLN A 25 -29.61 -48.44 -15.59
C GLN A 25 -28.99 -47.49 -16.63
N ARG A 26 -29.31 -47.68 -17.91
CA ARG A 26 -28.86 -46.76 -18.97
C ARG A 26 -29.44 -45.37 -18.80
N LYS A 27 -30.74 -45.27 -18.51
CA LYS A 27 -31.40 -43.99 -18.26
C LYS A 27 -30.77 -43.29 -17.05
N GLU A 28 -30.63 -43.98 -15.93
CA GLU A 28 -29.99 -43.45 -14.72
C GLU A 28 -28.57 -42.97 -14.97
N LYS A 29 -27.77 -43.74 -15.73
CA LYS A 29 -26.39 -43.36 -16.07
C LYS A 29 -26.34 -42.12 -16.97
N ILE A 30 -27.25 -41.99 -17.93
CA ILE A 30 -27.31 -40.80 -18.79
C ILE A 30 -27.72 -39.58 -17.97
N THR A 31 -28.79 -39.69 -17.19
CA THR A 31 -29.27 -38.59 -16.34
C THR A 31 -28.22 -38.18 -15.31
N SER A 32 -27.48 -39.11 -14.72
CA SER A 32 -26.41 -38.76 -13.77
C SER A 32 -25.22 -38.08 -14.46
N LEU A 33 -24.87 -38.47 -15.69
CA LEU A 33 -23.85 -37.79 -16.47
C LEU A 33 -24.28 -36.37 -16.84
N GLU A 34 -25.53 -36.17 -17.26
CA GLU A 34 -26.09 -34.84 -17.55
C GLU A 34 -26.04 -33.95 -16.30
N GLN A 35 -26.47 -34.45 -15.14
CA GLN A 35 -26.44 -33.71 -13.89
C GLN A 35 -25.00 -33.39 -13.44
N ASN A 36 -24.06 -34.31 -13.63
CA ASN A 36 -22.66 -34.09 -13.30
C ASN A 36 -22.03 -33.02 -14.20
N ILE A 37 -22.39 -33.00 -15.50
CA ILE A 37 -21.94 -31.96 -16.43
C ILE A 37 -22.47 -30.58 -15.99
N GLU A 38 -23.75 -30.48 -15.67
CA GLU A 38 -24.36 -29.23 -15.21
C GLU A 38 -23.72 -28.74 -13.89
N THR A 39 -23.52 -29.64 -12.93
CA THR A 39 -22.86 -29.34 -11.67
C THR A 39 -21.42 -28.87 -11.90
N SER A 40 -20.66 -29.57 -12.75
CA SER A 40 -19.26 -29.23 -13.03
C SER A 40 -19.14 -27.87 -13.73
N ASP A 41 -20.03 -27.56 -14.67
CA ASP A 41 -20.04 -26.25 -15.36
C ASP A 41 -20.39 -25.12 -14.39
N LYS A 42 -21.37 -25.35 -13.50
CA LYS A 42 -21.73 -24.40 -12.45
C LYS A 42 -20.58 -24.16 -11.48
N GLU A 43 -19.96 -25.22 -10.97
CA GLU A 43 -18.80 -25.11 -10.07
C GLU A 43 -17.62 -24.39 -10.75
N ALA A 44 -17.35 -24.67 -12.02
CA ALA A 44 -16.30 -23.98 -12.77
C ALA A 44 -16.57 -22.47 -12.89
N LYS A 45 -17.82 -22.08 -13.18
CA LYS A 45 -18.24 -20.68 -13.23
C LYS A 45 -18.09 -20.00 -11.87
N GLU A 46 -18.61 -20.61 -10.80
CA GLU A 46 -18.51 -20.06 -9.44
C GLU A 46 -17.06 -19.90 -8.99
N LYS A 47 -16.18 -20.86 -9.33
CA LYS A 47 -14.74 -20.77 -9.02
C LYS A 47 -14.05 -19.65 -9.79
N ASN A 48 -14.38 -19.46 -11.06
CA ASN A 48 -13.84 -18.35 -11.86
C ASN A 48 -14.30 -17.00 -11.32
N GLU A 49 -15.59 -16.85 -10.99
CA GLU A 49 -16.13 -15.63 -10.39
C GLU A 49 -15.49 -15.32 -9.04
N ALA A 50 -15.34 -16.32 -8.17
CA ALA A 50 -14.67 -16.17 -6.89
C ALA A 50 -13.20 -15.79 -7.04
N PHE A 51 -12.51 -16.37 -8.02
CA PHE A 51 -11.12 -16.02 -8.34
C PHE A 51 -11.01 -14.56 -8.81
N ASP A 52 -11.83 -14.15 -9.78
CA ASP A 52 -11.83 -12.79 -10.30
C ASP A 52 -12.19 -11.76 -9.22
N SER A 53 -13.18 -12.06 -8.37
CA SER A 53 -13.53 -11.23 -7.23
C SER A 53 -12.36 -11.12 -6.25
N GLY A 54 -11.71 -12.24 -5.91
CA GLY A 54 -10.57 -12.26 -5.01
C GLY A 54 -9.40 -11.41 -5.52
N ILE A 55 -9.12 -11.46 -6.83
CA ILE A 55 -8.08 -10.62 -7.45
C ILE A 55 -8.45 -9.14 -7.40
N ARG A 56 -9.71 -8.79 -7.67
CA ARG A 56 -10.18 -7.39 -7.58
C ARG A 56 -10.08 -6.86 -6.15
N ASP A 57 -10.51 -7.65 -5.16
CA ASP A 57 -10.45 -7.28 -3.75
C ASP A 57 -9.01 -7.12 -3.26
N ALA A 58 -8.11 -8.03 -3.65
CA ALA A 58 -6.69 -7.93 -3.31
C ALA A 58 -6.05 -6.66 -3.90
N ARG A 59 -6.37 -6.32 -5.15
CA ARG A 59 -5.89 -5.08 -5.78
C ARG A 59 -6.44 -3.83 -5.09
N ALA A 60 -7.73 -3.83 -4.75
CA ALA A 60 -8.37 -2.71 -4.05
C ALA A 60 -7.74 -2.49 -2.66
N LYS A 61 -7.53 -3.57 -1.90
CA LYS A 61 -6.84 -3.52 -0.60
C LYS A 61 -5.41 -3.01 -0.74
N GLY A 62 -4.63 -3.55 -1.67
CA GLY A 62 -3.24 -3.13 -1.89
C GLY A 62 -3.13 -1.66 -2.32
N LEU A 63 -4.05 -1.18 -3.17
CA LEU A 63 -4.08 0.23 -3.55
C LEU A 63 -4.44 1.13 -2.37
N ASN A 64 -5.39 0.72 -1.54
CA ASN A 64 -5.78 1.46 -0.35
C ASN A 64 -4.63 1.55 0.67
N GLU A 65 -3.97 0.43 0.97
CA GLU A 65 -2.80 0.40 1.87
C GLU A 65 -1.67 1.29 1.35
N LYS A 66 -1.37 1.21 0.05
CA LYS A 66 -0.40 2.11 -0.59
C LYS A 66 -0.76 3.58 -0.38
N ASN A 67 -2.02 3.95 -0.61
CA ASN A 67 -2.47 5.34 -0.48
C ASN A 67 -2.39 5.82 0.98
N VAL A 68 -2.73 4.96 1.95
CA VAL A 68 -2.56 5.26 3.38
C VAL A 68 -1.10 5.54 3.70
N LEU A 69 -0.18 4.66 3.30
CA LEU A 69 1.26 4.85 3.53
C LEU A 69 1.79 6.14 2.88
N LEU A 70 1.35 6.46 1.66
CA LEU A 70 1.75 7.70 0.99
C LEU A 70 1.25 8.95 1.73
N ASN A 71 0.01 8.94 2.22
CA ASN A 71 -0.54 10.06 2.99
C ASN A 71 0.16 10.21 4.34
N GLU A 72 0.44 9.11 5.03
CA GLU A 72 1.21 9.11 6.27
C GLU A 72 2.64 9.65 6.05
N ALA A 73 3.31 9.19 5.01
CA ALA A 73 4.65 9.67 4.64
C ALA A 73 4.64 11.17 4.31
N ALA A 74 3.66 11.66 3.54
CA ALA A 74 3.53 13.08 3.24
C ALA A 74 3.25 13.92 4.49
N GLY A 75 2.48 13.39 5.45
CA GLY A 75 2.26 14.03 6.75
C GLY A 75 3.55 14.14 7.56
N GLN A 76 4.32 13.05 7.65
CA GLN A 76 5.61 13.04 8.34
C GLN A 76 6.63 13.97 7.67
N GLU A 77 6.70 13.96 6.34
CA GLU A 77 7.58 14.84 5.57
C GLU A 77 7.29 16.31 5.90
N ARG A 78 6.01 16.69 5.91
CA ARG A 78 5.58 18.05 6.27
C ARG A 78 5.99 18.42 7.70
N GLU A 79 5.78 17.52 8.66
CA GLU A 79 6.17 17.74 10.05
C GLU A 79 7.70 17.94 10.20
N ILE A 80 8.49 17.14 9.47
CA ILE A 80 9.96 17.26 9.46
C ILE A 80 10.39 18.60 8.85
N ILE A 81 9.82 18.99 7.72
CA ILE A 81 10.11 20.27 7.07
C ILE A 81 9.75 21.44 7.99
N ASP A 82 8.59 21.39 8.64
CA ASP A 82 8.15 22.44 9.58
C ASP A 82 9.11 22.55 10.77
N LYS A 83 9.57 21.42 11.33
CA LYS A 83 10.59 21.41 12.40
C LYS A 83 11.92 21.98 11.94
N ILE A 84 12.39 21.65 10.73
CA ILE A 84 13.63 22.18 10.17
C ILE A 84 13.51 23.70 9.98
N ASN A 85 12.38 24.18 9.45
CA ASN A 85 12.13 25.61 9.26
C ASN A 85 12.11 26.36 10.59
N GLN A 86 11.42 25.83 11.60
CA GLN A 86 11.40 26.43 12.94
C GLN A 86 12.80 26.50 13.56
N LYS A 87 13.57 25.40 13.45
CA LYS A 87 14.95 25.36 13.94
C LYS A 87 15.84 26.36 13.20
N ALA A 88 15.75 26.42 11.87
CA ALA A 88 16.51 27.38 11.08
C ALA A 88 16.20 28.84 11.43
N GLN A 89 14.92 29.16 11.71
CA GLN A 89 14.53 30.49 12.18
C GLN A 89 15.09 30.81 13.57
N ALA A 90 15.05 29.84 14.49
CA ALA A 90 15.62 29.98 15.82
C ALA A 90 17.16 30.17 15.77
N ASP A 91 17.85 29.35 15.00
CA ASP A 91 19.30 29.43 14.82
C ASP A 91 19.71 30.78 14.21
N LEU A 92 18.95 31.27 13.22
CA LEU A 92 19.19 32.59 12.60
C LEU A 92 18.98 33.73 13.60
N ALA A 93 17.97 33.65 14.46
CA ALA A 93 17.73 34.63 15.52
C ALA A 93 18.88 34.64 16.53
N GLU A 94 19.34 33.46 16.98
CA GLU A 94 20.47 33.33 17.89
C GLU A 94 21.77 33.90 17.31
N VAL A 95 22.07 33.58 16.04
CA VAL A 95 23.24 34.11 15.35
C VAL A 95 23.18 35.63 15.22
N ARG A 96 22.01 36.20 14.89
CA ARG A 96 21.84 37.66 14.82
C ARG A 96 22.07 38.33 16.17
N GLU A 97 21.58 37.72 17.25
CA GLU A 97 21.79 38.23 18.62
C GLU A 97 23.28 38.19 19.01
N LYS A 98 23.98 37.08 18.69
CA LYS A 98 25.43 36.97 18.92
C LYS A 98 26.20 38.03 18.14
N ILE A 99 25.92 38.20 16.85
CA ILE A 99 26.56 39.22 16.02
C ILE A 99 26.34 40.62 16.58
N ALA A 100 25.13 40.94 17.06
CA ALA A 100 24.85 42.24 17.67
C ALA A 100 25.69 42.48 18.94
N LYS A 101 25.78 41.47 19.82
CA LYS A 101 26.61 41.52 21.04
C LYS A 101 28.10 41.64 20.72
N ASP A 102 28.59 40.87 19.75
CA ASP A 102 29.98 40.92 19.32
C ASP A 102 30.32 42.30 18.72
N ALA A 103 29.43 42.85 17.89
CA ALA A 103 29.60 44.18 17.30
C ALA A 103 29.62 45.28 18.37
N GLU A 104 28.76 45.20 19.39
CA GLU A 104 28.76 46.14 20.52
C GLU A 104 30.05 46.03 21.34
N THR A 105 30.53 44.81 21.59
CA THR A 105 31.77 44.54 22.31
C THR A 105 32.99 45.10 21.56
N VAL A 106 33.08 44.84 20.26
CA VAL A 106 34.15 45.36 19.39
C VAL A 106 34.10 46.88 19.33
N ARG A 107 32.90 47.46 19.20
CA ARG A 107 32.73 48.93 19.20
C ARG A 107 33.22 49.55 20.50
N ALA A 108 32.87 48.96 21.64
CA ALA A 108 33.34 49.44 22.95
C ALA A 108 34.86 49.32 23.12
N SER A 109 35.49 48.27 22.58
CA SER A 109 36.96 48.14 22.57
C SER A 109 37.62 49.20 21.70
N LEU A 110 37.16 49.35 20.46
CA LEU A 110 37.67 50.36 19.54
C LEU A 110 37.53 51.78 20.10
N GLN A 111 36.43 52.07 20.80
CA GLN A 111 36.19 53.37 21.43
C GLN A 111 37.28 53.73 22.46
N LYS A 112 37.80 52.75 23.20
CA LYS A 112 38.91 52.94 24.15
C LYS A 112 40.25 53.15 23.46
N GLU A 113 40.40 52.61 22.26
CA GLU A 113 41.62 52.72 21.46
C GLU A 113 41.66 54.00 20.61
N ILE A 114 40.54 54.76 20.50
CA ILE A 114 40.45 55.99 19.70
C ILE A 114 41.57 56.98 20.02
N ASP A 115 41.85 57.22 21.29
CA ASP A 115 42.90 58.19 21.69
C ASP A 115 44.29 57.72 21.24
N THR A 116 44.54 56.40 21.31
CA THR A 116 45.80 55.80 20.86
C THR A 116 45.95 55.90 19.35
N PHE A 117 44.87 55.65 18.60
CA PHE A 117 44.87 55.84 17.15
C PHE A 117 45.03 57.31 16.75
N ALA A 118 44.40 58.24 17.47
CA ALA A 118 44.52 59.67 17.23
C ALA A 118 45.96 60.17 17.46
N SER A 119 46.60 59.74 18.56
CA SER A 119 48.02 60.03 18.82
C SER A 119 48.93 59.46 17.74
N ALA A 120 48.74 58.20 17.34
CA ALA A 120 49.56 57.57 16.30
C ALA A 120 49.39 58.23 14.91
N ILE A 121 48.19 58.70 14.57
CA ILE A 121 47.93 59.47 13.35
C ILE A 121 48.58 60.85 13.44
N GLY A 122 48.45 61.54 14.59
CA GLY A 122 49.07 62.84 14.85
C GLY A 122 50.59 62.79 14.69
N GLU A 123 51.23 61.77 15.27
CA GLU A 123 52.66 61.50 15.10
C GLU A 123 53.06 61.33 13.63
N LYS A 124 52.29 60.54 12.88
CA LYS A 124 52.59 60.26 11.47
C LYS A 124 52.44 61.48 10.56
N ILE A 125 51.50 62.38 10.88
CA ILE A 125 51.26 63.60 10.11
C ILE A 125 52.26 64.71 10.49
N LEU A 126 52.61 64.84 11.78
CA LEU A 126 53.49 65.92 12.26
C LEU A 126 54.98 65.56 12.22
N GLY A 127 55.33 64.29 11.99
CA GLY A 127 56.71 63.82 11.80
C GLY A 127 57.59 63.85 13.05
N ARG A 128 56.99 64.02 14.24
CA ARG A 128 57.64 64.02 15.56
C ARG A 128 56.65 63.60 16.63
N ALA A 129 57.15 62.91 17.65
CA ALA A 129 56.38 62.39 18.78
C ALA A 129 55.58 63.47 19.50
N VAL A 130 54.31 63.19 19.82
CA VAL A 130 53.46 64.02 20.69
C VAL A 130 52.95 63.17 21.84
#